data_AF-A0A355BBG6-F1
#
_entry.id   AF-A0A355BBG6-F1
#
_cell.length_a   1.000
_cell.length_b   1.000
_cell.length_c   1.000
_cell.angle_alpha   90.00
_cell.angle_beta   90.00
_cell.angle_gamma   90.00
#
_symmetry.space_group_name_H-M   'P 1'
#
loop_
_entity.id
_entity.type
_entity.pdbx_description
1 polymer ?
#
loop_
_entity_poly.entity_id
_entity_poly.type
_entity_poly.pdbx_seq_one_letter_code
_entity_poly.pdbx_strand_id
1 'polypeptide(L)'
;MKPIKFFFFLYFISQFSPLHAQQTAVYTHKNKEFDKAIELYNNKQYLSAQIIFNKITHEVSDSEIQSDCAYYIANCAIRLNQTGAEQLVEDFVEKYPTSSKQNQAFLEVAHYYFDQSNYPQALKYFDKVDERILTNLEREKFNFQKGYAHFNAKNTKEATAYFNKVVNSKEFGNQAKYYLGYLAYETDDYKKANDYFDKVSDQDRYKEKMGYFQADMNFKLGNFQKAIDLGLEQMSKYKGLDISELSKIIGESYFNLKQYDKAIEYLVNYKGKKGKWNNTDFYQLGYAYYQQKDYENAILQFNKIIDGNDAVAQNAYYHLAECYLNTDKKNQALTAFKTAS
;
A
#
# COMPACT_ATOMS: atom_id res chain seq x y z
N MET A 1 -53.15 -101.18 -10.79
CA MET A 1 -52.76 -99.99 -9.99
C MET A 1 -51.88 -99.09 -10.84
N LYS A 2 -52.37 -97.91 -11.24
CA LYS A 2 -51.65 -96.93 -12.06
C LYS A 2 -51.03 -95.86 -11.15
N PRO A 3 -49.75 -95.48 -11.30
CA PRO A 3 -49.16 -94.42 -10.49
C PRO A 3 -49.57 -93.04 -11.02
N ILE A 4 -50.13 -92.22 -10.14
CA ILE A 4 -50.53 -90.83 -10.38
C ILE A 4 -49.27 -89.96 -10.28
N LYS A 5 -48.90 -89.28 -11.37
CA LYS A 5 -47.84 -88.26 -11.39
C LYS A 5 -48.46 -86.92 -10.98
N PHE A 6 -48.07 -86.40 -9.81
CA PHE A 6 -48.45 -85.06 -9.35
C PHE A 6 -47.46 -84.03 -9.91
N PHE A 7 -47.93 -83.17 -10.81
CA PHE A 7 -47.18 -82.00 -11.28
C PHE A 7 -47.44 -80.84 -10.32
N PHE A 8 -46.42 -80.40 -9.57
CA PHE A 8 -46.47 -79.18 -8.77
C PHE A 8 -46.19 -77.99 -9.68
N PHE A 9 -47.22 -77.18 -9.97
CA PHE A 9 -47.09 -75.91 -10.68
C PHE A 9 -46.89 -74.80 -9.64
N LEU A 10 -45.66 -74.28 -9.54
CA LEU A 10 -45.31 -73.20 -8.61
C LEU A 10 -45.73 -71.86 -9.23
N TYR A 11 -46.85 -71.31 -8.77
CA TYR A 11 -47.37 -70.01 -9.20
C TYR A 11 -46.57 -68.89 -8.51
N PHE A 12 -45.65 -68.25 -9.23
CA PHE A 12 -44.91 -67.08 -8.75
C PHE A 12 -45.85 -65.86 -8.78
N ILE A 13 -46.41 -65.49 -7.64
CA ILE A 13 -47.17 -64.25 -7.47
C ILE A 13 -46.16 -63.10 -7.36
N SER A 14 -45.95 -62.34 -8.44
CA SER A 14 -45.18 -61.10 -8.39
C SER A 14 -46.03 -60.01 -7.74
N GLN A 15 -45.80 -59.74 -6.45
CA GLN A 15 -46.34 -58.53 -5.83
C GLN A 15 -45.56 -57.32 -6.37
N PHE A 16 -46.22 -56.55 -7.23
CA PHE A 16 -45.77 -55.22 -7.62
C PHE A 16 -46.07 -54.25 -6.48
N SER A 17 -45.10 -54.06 -5.58
CA SER A 17 -45.10 -52.91 -4.68
C SER A 17 -44.76 -51.67 -5.51
N PRO A 18 -45.53 -50.56 -5.46
CA PRO A 18 -45.08 -49.31 -6.04
C PRO A 18 -43.78 -48.88 -5.37
N LEU A 19 -42.67 -48.95 -6.10
CA LEU A 19 -41.41 -48.31 -5.78
C LEU A 19 -41.63 -46.80 -5.74
N HIS A 20 -41.76 -46.24 -4.54
CA HIS A 20 -41.51 -44.81 -4.37
C HIS A 20 -40.01 -44.59 -4.55
N ALA A 21 -39.62 -44.26 -5.77
CA ALA A 21 -38.31 -43.71 -6.05
C ALA A 21 -38.22 -42.36 -5.30
N GLN A 22 -37.45 -42.34 -4.21
CA GLN A 22 -37.13 -41.12 -3.49
C GLN A 22 -36.40 -40.19 -4.46
N GLN A 23 -36.92 -38.99 -4.68
CA GLN A 23 -36.21 -37.98 -5.48
C GLN A 23 -34.82 -37.79 -4.86
N THR A 24 -33.77 -37.91 -5.68
CA THR A 24 -32.41 -37.60 -5.25
C THR A 24 -32.41 -36.20 -4.63
N ALA A 25 -31.86 -36.05 -3.43
CA ALA A 25 -31.84 -34.84 -2.59
C ALA A 25 -31.33 -33.54 -3.28
N VAL A 26 -30.88 -33.65 -4.52
CA VAL A 26 -30.38 -32.58 -5.39
C VAL A 26 -31.46 -31.54 -5.76
N TYR A 27 -32.77 -31.87 -5.68
CA TYR A 27 -33.84 -30.94 -6.09
C TYR A 27 -35.00 -30.84 -5.09
N THR A 28 -34.72 -30.49 -3.84
CA THR A 28 -35.77 -29.94 -2.97
C THR A 28 -35.93 -28.44 -3.25
N HIS A 29 -37.16 -27.91 -3.16
CA HIS A 29 -37.45 -26.46 -3.35
C HIS A 29 -36.58 -25.56 -2.45
N LYS A 30 -36.08 -26.10 -1.33
CA LYS A 30 -35.29 -25.39 -0.30
C LYS A 30 -33.86 -25.11 -0.76
N ASN A 31 -33.19 -26.09 -1.36
CA ASN A 31 -31.87 -25.88 -1.95
C ASN A 31 -31.93 -24.84 -3.08
N LYS A 32 -33.02 -24.84 -3.85
CA LYS A 32 -33.25 -23.84 -4.92
C LYS A 32 -33.35 -22.40 -4.41
N GLU A 33 -34.01 -22.16 -3.27
CA GLU A 33 -34.08 -20.80 -2.69
C GLU A 33 -32.73 -20.34 -2.12
N PHE A 34 -31.99 -21.27 -1.51
CA PHE A 34 -30.65 -21.00 -1.01
C PHE A 34 -29.65 -20.69 -2.14
N ASP A 35 -29.65 -21.49 -3.20
CA ASP A 35 -28.83 -21.26 -4.40
C ASP A 35 -29.16 -19.91 -5.05
N LYS A 36 -30.45 -19.56 -5.13
CA LYS A 36 -30.89 -18.24 -5.60
C LYS A 36 -30.36 -17.11 -4.73
N ALA A 37 -30.38 -17.26 -3.39
CA ALA A 37 -29.84 -16.26 -2.49
C ALA A 37 -28.33 -16.08 -2.67
N ILE A 38 -27.59 -17.16 -2.89
CA ILE A 38 -26.15 -17.12 -3.23
C ILE A 38 -25.92 -16.40 -4.56
N GLU A 39 -26.71 -16.70 -5.60
CA GLU A 39 -26.60 -16.02 -6.89
C GLU A 39 -26.80 -14.50 -6.75
N LEU A 40 -27.84 -14.09 -6.02
CA LEU A 40 -28.09 -12.68 -5.71
C LEU A 40 -26.93 -12.05 -4.94
N TYR A 41 -26.36 -12.76 -3.96
CA TYR A 41 -25.19 -12.32 -3.20
C TYR A 41 -23.98 -12.09 -4.12
N ASN A 42 -23.67 -13.04 -5.00
CA ASN A 42 -22.57 -12.97 -5.95
C ASN A 42 -22.78 -11.84 -6.98
N ASN A 43 -24.04 -11.58 -7.37
CA ASN A 43 -24.44 -10.46 -8.21
C ASN A 43 -24.51 -9.12 -7.46
N LYS A 44 -24.04 -9.07 -6.20
CA LYS A 44 -24.00 -7.88 -5.33
C LYS A 44 -25.37 -7.32 -4.97
N GLN A 45 -26.44 -8.09 -5.14
CA GLN A 45 -27.81 -7.74 -4.75
C GLN A 45 -28.03 -8.10 -3.28
N TYR A 46 -27.23 -7.49 -2.40
CA TYR A 46 -27.11 -7.88 -0.98
C TYR A 46 -28.43 -7.78 -0.21
N LEU A 47 -29.25 -6.75 -0.46
CA LEU A 47 -30.55 -6.60 0.21
C LEU A 47 -31.50 -7.75 -0.15
N SER A 48 -31.59 -8.09 -1.44
CA SER A 48 -32.44 -9.19 -1.92
C SER A 48 -31.95 -10.55 -1.42
N ALA A 49 -30.63 -10.76 -1.44
CA ALA A 49 -30.01 -11.97 -0.89
C ALA A 49 -30.31 -12.12 0.60
N GLN A 50 -30.11 -11.05 1.39
CA GLN A 50 -30.34 -11.04 2.83
C GLN A 50 -31.79 -11.35 3.19
N ILE A 51 -32.77 -10.82 2.45
CA ILE A 51 -34.20 -11.12 2.66
C ILE A 51 -34.47 -12.62 2.48
N ILE A 52 -33.90 -13.25 1.45
CA ILE A 52 -34.12 -14.67 1.19
C ILE A 52 -33.39 -15.53 2.22
N PHE A 53 -32.15 -15.21 2.59
CA PHE A 53 -31.45 -15.92 3.67
C PHE A 53 -32.22 -15.84 5.00
N ASN A 54 -32.76 -14.68 5.36
CA ASN A 54 -33.62 -14.54 6.56
C ASN A 54 -34.91 -15.37 6.45
N LYS A 55 -35.51 -15.49 5.27
CA LYS A 55 -36.66 -16.38 5.08
C LYS A 55 -36.28 -17.85 5.33
N ILE A 56 -35.15 -18.29 4.79
CA ILE A 56 -34.66 -19.67 4.92
C ILE A 56 -34.42 -20.05 6.39
N THR A 57 -33.87 -19.13 7.20
CA THR A 57 -33.61 -19.42 8.63
C THR A 57 -34.88 -19.68 9.44
N HIS A 58 -36.06 -19.21 8.99
CA HIS A 58 -37.35 -19.49 9.62
C HIS A 58 -38.00 -20.80 9.14
N GLU A 59 -37.70 -21.24 7.92
CA GLU A 59 -38.33 -22.42 7.28
C GLU A 59 -37.49 -23.70 7.37
N VAL A 60 -36.20 -23.55 7.68
CA VAL A 60 -35.21 -24.64 7.68
C VAL A 60 -34.54 -24.74 9.05
N SER A 61 -34.60 -25.93 9.65
CA SER A 61 -33.97 -26.26 10.93
C SER A 61 -32.63 -26.97 10.79
N ASP A 62 -32.16 -27.20 9.57
CA ASP A 62 -30.86 -27.80 9.30
C ASP A 62 -29.73 -26.87 9.77
N SER A 63 -28.84 -27.39 10.62
CA SER A 63 -27.82 -26.61 11.28
C SER A 63 -26.75 -26.07 10.33
N GLU A 64 -26.44 -26.77 9.25
CA GLU A 64 -25.44 -26.34 8.26
C GLU A 64 -26.01 -25.21 7.40
N ILE A 65 -27.24 -25.36 6.91
CA ILE A 65 -27.94 -24.31 6.17
C ILE A 65 -28.15 -23.05 7.02
N GLN A 66 -28.49 -23.21 8.31
CA GLN A 66 -28.63 -22.07 9.22
C GLN A 66 -27.29 -21.35 9.46
N SER A 67 -26.20 -22.09 9.65
CA SER A 67 -24.84 -21.53 9.73
C SER A 67 -24.52 -20.70 8.49
N ASP A 68 -24.75 -21.27 7.31
CA ASP A 68 -24.45 -20.60 6.05
C ASP A 68 -25.31 -19.35 5.82
N CYS A 69 -26.60 -19.41 6.15
CA CYS A 69 -27.46 -18.24 6.10
C CYS A 69 -26.96 -17.14 7.05
N ALA A 70 -26.60 -17.48 8.29
CA ALA A 70 -26.07 -16.51 9.25
C ALA A 70 -24.78 -15.85 8.73
N TYR A 71 -23.87 -16.62 8.13
CA TYR A 71 -22.69 -16.12 7.44
C TYR A 71 -23.04 -15.10 6.34
N TYR A 72 -23.95 -15.45 5.42
CA TYR A 72 -24.30 -14.55 4.32
C TYR A 72 -25.10 -13.32 4.77
N ILE A 73 -25.96 -13.46 5.78
CA ILE A 73 -26.72 -12.35 6.37
C ILE A 73 -25.75 -11.32 6.98
N ALA A 74 -24.76 -11.78 7.75
CA ALA A 74 -23.75 -10.91 8.34
C ALA A 74 -22.92 -10.18 7.26
N ASN A 75 -22.48 -10.90 6.22
CA ASN A 75 -21.74 -10.28 5.11
C ASN A 75 -22.60 -9.27 4.32
N CYS A 76 -23.88 -9.58 4.07
CA CYS A 76 -24.80 -8.62 3.47
C CYS A 76 -24.95 -7.36 4.32
N ALA A 77 -25.10 -7.51 5.65
CA ALA A 77 -25.25 -6.39 6.57
C ALA A 77 -24.03 -5.46 6.53
N ILE A 78 -22.82 -6.02 6.51
CA ILE A 78 -21.56 -5.27 6.39
C ILE A 78 -21.53 -4.46 5.10
N ARG A 79 -21.86 -5.09 3.96
CA ARG A 79 -21.84 -4.47 2.63
C ARG A 79 -22.95 -3.46 2.40
N LEU A 80 -24.05 -3.58 3.14
CA LEU A 80 -25.15 -2.61 3.19
C LEU A 80 -24.92 -1.50 4.23
N ASN A 81 -23.80 -1.53 4.96
CA ASN A 81 -23.47 -0.61 6.04
C ASN A 81 -24.60 -0.49 7.09
N GLN A 82 -25.20 -1.63 7.45
CA GLN A 82 -26.29 -1.68 8.43
C GLN A 82 -25.75 -1.48 9.86
N THR A 83 -26.53 -0.79 10.69
CA THR A 83 -26.26 -0.69 12.12
C THR A 83 -26.23 -2.09 12.75
N GLY A 84 -25.19 -2.41 13.53
CA GLY A 84 -25.02 -3.72 14.16
C GLY A 84 -24.47 -4.81 13.25
N ALA A 85 -24.05 -4.49 12.02
CA ALA A 85 -23.49 -5.48 11.09
C ALA A 85 -22.26 -6.22 11.65
N GLU A 86 -21.38 -5.55 12.39
CA GLU A 86 -20.23 -6.19 13.04
C GLU A 86 -20.67 -7.22 14.10
N GLN A 87 -21.73 -6.91 14.86
CA GLN A 87 -22.29 -7.83 15.85
C GLN A 87 -22.81 -9.10 15.18
N LEU A 88 -23.46 -9.00 14.01
CA LEU A 88 -23.92 -10.17 13.25
C LEU A 88 -22.77 -11.10 12.85
N VAL A 89 -21.57 -10.55 12.57
CA VAL A 89 -20.37 -11.36 12.28
C VAL A 89 -19.89 -12.08 13.54
N GLU A 90 -19.88 -11.39 14.68
CA GLU A 90 -19.46 -11.97 15.97
C GLU A 90 -20.46 -13.05 16.44
N ASP A 91 -21.76 -12.78 16.36
CA ASP A 91 -22.84 -13.72 16.67
C ASP A 91 -22.75 -14.98 15.81
N PHE A 92 -22.43 -14.85 14.52
CA PHE A 92 -22.24 -15.99 13.63
C PHE A 92 -21.09 -16.89 14.11
N VAL A 93 -19.93 -16.31 14.43
CA VAL A 93 -18.75 -17.06 14.86
C VAL A 93 -18.97 -17.70 16.23
N GLU A 94 -19.65 -17.00 17.15
CA GLU A 94 -19.97 -17.53 18.48
C GLU A 94 -21.01 -18.66 18.41
N LYS A 95 -22.07 -18.49 17.63
CA LYS A 95 -23.17 -19.46 17.53
C LYS A 95 -22.81 -20.71 16.72
N TYR A 96 -21.93 -20.57 15.72
CA TYR A 96 -21.53 -21.67 14.83
C TYR A 96 -20.01 -21.91 14.90
N PRO A 97 -19.48 -22.37 16.06
CA PRO A 97 -18.05 -22.54 16.33
C PRO A 97 -17.34 -23.53 15.39
N THR A 98 -18.08 -24.46 14.79
CA THR A 98 -17.56 -25.52 13.91
C THR A 98 -17.78 -25.24 12.42
N SER A 99 -18.33 -24.08 12.07
CA SER A 99 -18.61 -23.74 10.68
C SER A 99 -17.33 -23.61 9.87
N SER A 100 -17.31 -24.19 8.67
CA SER A 100 -16.19 -24.03 7.73
C SER A 100 -16.03 -22.58 7.23
N LYS A 101 -17.05 -21.73 7.42
CA LYS A 101 -17.07 -20.33 6.96
C LYS A 101 -16.60 -19.31 7.99
N GLN A 102 -16.20 -19.72 9.19
CA GLN A 102 -15.72 -18.80 10.22
C GLN A 102 -14.56 -17.93 9.76
N ASN A 103 -13.53 -18.57 9.20
CA ASN A 103 -12.36 -17.84 8.71
C ASN A 103 -12.71 -16.94 7.53
N GLN A 104 -13.59 -17.42 6.64
CA GLN A 104 -14.07 -16.65 5.51
C GLN A 104 -14.85 -15.40 5.96
N ALA A 105 -15.60 -15.47 7.07
CA ALA A 105 -16.34 -14.32 7.58
C ALA A 105 -15.39 -13.19 7.95
N PHE A 106 -14.32 -13.49 8.69
CA PHE A 106 -13.31 -12.47 9.01
C PHE A 106 -12.57 -11.96 7.78
N LEU A 107 -12.22 -12.85 6.85
CA LEU A 107 -11.50 -12.49 5.63
C LEU A 107 -12.30 -11.52 4.74
N GLU A 108 -13.58 -11.83 4.49
CA GLU A 108 -14.47 -10.99 3.66
C GLU A 108 -14.69 -9.61 4.27
N VAL A 109 -14.91 -9.55 5.58
CA VAL A 109 -15.11 -8.27 6.30
C VAL A 109 -13.84 -7.43 6.27
N ALA A 110 -12.68 -8.06 6.47
CA ALA A 110 -11.40 -7.36 6.38
C ALA A 110 -11.15 -6.80 4.97
N HIS A 111 -11.42 -7.60 3.92
CA HIS A 111 -11.34 -7.15 2.54
C HIS A 111 -12.31 -5.99 2.24
N TYR A 112 -13.55 -6.06 2.76
CA TYR A 112 -14.51 -4.96 2.60
C TYR A 112 -13.99 -3.65 3.21
N TYR A 113 -13.53 -3.67 4.46
CA TYR A 113 -12.98 -2.46 5.09
C TYR A 113 -11.71 -1.97 4.41
N PHE A 114 -10.88 -2.88 3.90
CA PHE A 114 -9.72 -2.53 3.09
C PHE A 114 -10.13 -1.79 1.82
N ASP A 115 -11.13 -2.28 1.09
CA ASP A 115 -11.64 -1.65 -0.14
C ASP A 115 -12.25 -0.26 0.15
N GLN A 116 -12.77 -0.04 1.37
CA GLN A 116 -13.22 1.27 1.85
C GLN A 116 -12.08 2.18 2.37
N SER A 117 -10.81 1.76 2.24
CA SER A 117 -9.63 2.42 2.81
C SER A 117 -9.67 2.59 4.34
N ASN A 118 -10.54 1.86 5.04
CA ASN A 118 -10.61 1.85 6.49
C ASN A 118 -9.62 0.81 7.05
N TYR A 119 -8.33 1.14 6.95
CA TYR A 119 -7.24 0.25 7.36
C TYR A 119 -7.30 -0.19 8.83
N PRO A 120 -7.70 0.65 9.81
CA PRO A 120 -7.85 0.21 11.19
C PRO A 120 -8.85 -0.95 11.36
N GLN A 121 -10.04 -0.84 10.73
CA GLN A 121 -11.03 -1.93 10.78
C GLN A 121 -10.58 -3.14 9.97
N ALA A 122 -9.94 -2.93 8.81
CA ALA A 122 -9.37 -4.03 8.04
C ALA A 122 -8.37 -4.84 8.88
N LEU A 123 -7.45 -4.17 9.59
CA LEU A 123 -6.48 -4.83 10.48
C LEU A 123 -7.14 -5.59 11.62
N LYS A 124 -8.15 -5.00 12.30
CA LYS A 124 -8.93 -5.67 13.36
C LYS A 124 -9.45 -7.04 12.91
N TYR A 125 -10.00 -7.12 11.70
CA TYR A 125 -10.53 -8.39 11.16
C TYR A 125 -9.45 -9.28 10.55
N PHE A 126 -8.44 -8.71 9.89
CA PHE A 126 -7.29 -9.48 9.41
C PHE A 126 -6.51 -10.17 10.53
N ASP A 127 -6.53 -9.66 11.76
CA ASP A 127 -5.90 -10.31 12.93
C ASP A 127 -6.69 -11.50 13.45
N LYS A 128 -7.98 -11.63 13.11
CA LYS A 128 -8.82 -12.78 13.44
C LYS A 128 -8.73 -13.92 12.40
N VAL A 129 -8.12 -13.67 11.24
CA VAL A 129 -7.97 -14.66 10.15
C VAL A 129 -6.86 -15.65 10.49
N ASP A 130 -7.17 -16.95 10.45
CA ASP A 130 -6.17 -18.02 10.43
C ASP A 130 -5.60 -18.17 9.01
N GLU A 131 -4.39 -17.64 8.83
CA GLU A 131 -3.68 -17.69 7.55
C GLU A 131 -3.45 -19.13 7.07
N ARG A 132 -3.32 -20.13 7.95
CA ARG A 132 -2.90 -21.50 7.58
C ARG A 132 -3.90 -22.20 6.66
N ILE A 133 -5.18 -21.91 6.85
CA ILE A 133 -6.29 -22.58 6.13
C ILE A 133 -6.74 -21.82 4.87
N LEU A 134 -6.10 -20.70 4.53
CA LEU A 134 -6.37 -19.96 3.29
C LEU A 134 -5.86 -20.74 2.07
N THR A 135 -6.61 -20.66 0.96
CA THR A 135 -6.09 -21.06 -0.35
C THR A 135 -4.88 -20.19 -0.72
N ASN A 136 -4.08 -20.62 -1.69
CA ASN A 136 -2.91 -19.82 -2.11
C ASN A 136 -3.32 -18.43 -2.62
N LEU A 137 -4.39 -18.34 -3.40
CA LEU A 137 -4.88 -17.06 -3.94
C LEU A 137 -5.36 -16.12 -2.83
N GLU A 138 -6.16 -16.63 -1.90
CA GLU A 138 -6.64 -15.85 -0.74
C GLU A 138 -5.47 -15.40 0.14
N ARG A 139 -4.50 -16.30 0.39
CA ARG A 139 -3.31 -16.02 1.19
C ARG A 139 -2.47 -14.91 0.59
N GLU A 140 -2.28 -14.90 -0.73
CA GLU A 140 -1.55 -13.83 -1.41
C GLU A 140 -2.29 -12.49 -1.28
N LYS A 141 -3.60 -12.44 -1.57
CA LYS A 141 -4.40 -11.22 -1.42
C LYS A 141 -4.44 -10.73 0.03
N PHE A 142 -4.67 -11.62 0.98
CA PHE A 142 -4.64 -11.36 2.42
C PHE A 142 -3.31 -10.74 2.84
N ASN A 143 -2.19 -11.39 2.52
CA ASN A 143 -0.87 -10.91 2.93
C ASN A 143 -0.53 -9.56 2.30
N PHE A 144 -0.86 -9.36 1.02
CA PHE A 144 -0.65 -8.08 0.37
C PHE A 144 -1.48 -6.95 1.02
N GLN A 145 -2.80 -7.16 1.18
CA GLN A 145 -3.69 -6.15 1.74
C GLN A 145 -3.38 -5.87 3.21
N LYS A 146 -3.07 -6.88 4.02
CA LYS A 146 -2.67 -6.68 5.42
C LYS A 146 -1.34 -5.92 5.52
N GLY A 147 -0.37 -6.23 4.67
CA GLY A 147 0.88 -5.47 4.55
C GLY A 147 0.63 -4.01 4.17
N TYR A 148 -0.27 -3.76 3.21
CA TYR A 148 -0.64 -2.41 2.80
C TYR A 148 -1.42 -1.64 3.88
N ALA A 149 -2.27 -2.30 4.65
CA ALA A 149 -2.94 -1.68 5.79
C ALA A 149 -1.95 -1.28 6.89
N HIS A 150 -0.96 -2.14 7.19
CA HIS A 150 0.14 -1.78 8.11
C HIS A 150 1.02 -0.66 7.57
N PHE A 151 1.27 -0.62 6.26
CA PHE A 151 2.00 0.48 5.60
C PHE A 151 1.30 1.82 5.84
N ASN A 152 -0.01 1.90 5.62
CA ASN A 152 -0.80 3.11 5.89
C ASN A 152 -0.84 3.46 7.38
N ALA A 153 -0.79 2.46 8.27
CA ALA A 153 -0.68 2.65 9.70
C ALA A 153 0.73 3.04 10.18
N LYS A 154 1.72 3.17 9.27
CA LYS A 154 3.15 3.41 9.55
C LYS A 154 3.82 2.33 10.41
N ASN A 155 3.26 1.11 10.42
CA ASN A 155 3.85 -0.04 11.10
C ASN A 155 4.87 -0.71 10.17
N THR A 156 6.04 -0.11 10.00
CA THR A 156 7.07 -0.52 9.03
C THR A 156 7.47 -1.99 9.14
N LYS A 157 7.66 -2.48 10.37
CA LYS A 157 8.08 -3.87 10.63
C LYS A 157 7.04 -4.87 10.12
N GLU A 158 5.77 -4.64 10.44
CA GLU A 158 4.68 -5.55 10.10
C GLU A 158 4.37 -5.46 8.60
N ALA A 159 4.35 -4.25 8.03
CA ALA A 159 4.20 -4.04 6.60
C ALA A 159 5.28 -4.79 5.81
N THR A 160 6.54 -4.66 6.22
CA THR A 160 7.68 -5.37 5.62
C THR A 160 7.50 -6.89 5.69
N ALA A 161 7.10 -7.42 6.86
CA ALA A 161 6.91 -8.86 7.04
C ALA A 161 5.84 -9.42 6.09
N TYR A 162 4.70 -8.75 5.96
CA TYR A 162 3.61 -9.20 5.10
C TYR A 162 3.91 -9.02 3.60
N PHE A 163 4.56 -7.92 3.19
CA PHE A 163 4.98 -7.75 1.80
C PHE A 163 6.03 -8.77 1.37
N ASN A 164 6.95 -9.18 2.27
CA ASN A 164 7.93 -10.22 1.96
C ASN A 164 7.28 -11.57 1.65
N LYS A 165 6.13 -11.89 2.25
CA LYS A 165 5.38 -13.13 1.94
C LYS A 165 4.86 -13.18 0.50
N VAL A 166 4.68 -12.03 -0.14
CA VAL A 166 4.09 -11.92 -1.48
C VAL A 166 5.06 -11.37 -2.52
N VAL A 167 6.33 -11.17 -2.18
CA VAL A 167 7.35 -10.58 -3.08
C VAL A 167 7.55 -11.38 -4.38
N ASN A 168 7.26 -12.67 -4.36
CA ASN A 168 7.34 -13.59 -5.49
C ASN A 168 5.98 -13.92 -6.12
N SER A 169 4.88 -13.34 -5.62
CA SER A 169 3.55 -13.52 -6.21
C SER A 169 3.53 -12.99 -7.65
N LYS A 170 2.84 -13.70 -8.54
CA LYS A 170 2.62 -13.25 -9.93
C LYS A 170 1.77 -11.98 -9.98
N GLU A 171 0.77 -11.89 -9.10
CA GLU A 171 -0.17 -10.78 -9.06
C GLU A 171 0.40 -9.60 -8.24
N PHE A 172 0.84 -9.88 -7.02
CA PHE A 172 1.21 -8.85 -6.04
C PHE A 172 2.71 -8.58 -5.94
N GLY A 173 3.57 -9.41 -6.53
CA GLY A 173 5.02 -9.35 -6.30
C GLY A 173 5.65 -8.02 -6.68
N ASN A 174 5.24 -7.41 -7.79
CA ASN A 174 5.75 -6.10 -8.19
C ASN A 174 5.23 -4.98 -7.29
N GLN A 175 3.96 -5.03 -6.85
CA GLN A 175 3.44 -4.08 -5.87
C GLN A 175 4.19 -4.19 -4.54
N ALA A 176 4.41 -5.41 -4.07
CA ALA A 176 5.12 -5.69 -2.84
C ALA A 176 6.57 -5.17 -2.87
N LYS A 177 7.30 -5.42 -3.97
CA LYS A 177 8.66 -4.87 -4.17
C LYS A 177 8.67 -3.35 -4.15
N TYR A 178 7.70 -2.69 -4.79
CA TYR A 178 7.57 -1.24 -4.74
C TYR A 178 7.44 -0.73 -3.29
N TYR A 179 6.51 -1.30 -2.51
CA TYR A 179 6.33 -0.86 -1.12
C TYR A 179 7.51 -1.23 -0.23
N LEU A 180 8.18 -2.37 -0.45
CA LEU A 180 9.41 -2.73 0.25
C LEU A 180 10.56 -1.76 -0.06
N GLY A 181 10.67 -1.32 -1.32
CA GLY A 181 11.63 -0.29 -1.72
C GLY A 181 11.35 1.04 -1.03
N TYR A 182 10.08 1.47 -1.00
CA TYR A 182 9.66 2.67 -0.29
C TYR A 182 9.93 2.57 1.22
N LEU A 183 9.59 1.46 1.86
CA LEU A 183 9.83 1.26 3.29
C LEU A 183 11.33 1.28 3.61
N ALA A 184 12.17 0.68 2.75
CA ALA A 184 13.62 0.73 2.90
C ALA A 184 14.15 2.17 2.75
N TYR A 185 13.62 2.95 1.80
CA TYR A 185 13.94 4.36 1.61
C TYR A 185 13.64 5.19 2.86
N GLU A 186 12.44 5.03 3.45
CA GLU A 186 12.05 5.75 4.67
C GLU A 186 12.91 5.39 5.89
N THR A 187 13.55 4.22 5.88
CA THR A 187 14.48 3.77 6.94
C THR A 187 15.95 4.00 6.58
N ASP A 188 16.24 4.83 5.57
CA ASP A 188 17.58 5.17 5.08
C ASP A 188 18.42 3.98 4.57
N ASP A 189 17.81 2.81 4.32
CA ASP A 189 18.45 1.66 3.66
C ASP A 189 18.39 1.84 2.14
N TYR A 190 19.07 2.87 1.65
CA TYR A 190 19.02 3.28 0.24
C TYR A 190 19.55 2.21 -0.72
N LYS A 191 20.46 1.35 -0.26
CA LYS A 191 20.97 0.23 -1.07
C LYS A 191 19.85 -0.77 -1.34
N LYS A 192 19.15 -1.22 -0.29
CA LYS A 192 18.04 -2.17 -0.42
C LYS A 192 16.86 -1.55 -1.16
N ALA A 193 16.59 -0.27 -0.93
CA ALA A 193 15.57 0.47 -1.66
C ALA A 193 15.86 0.49 -3.17
N ASN A 194 17.09 0.81 -3.56
CA ASN A 194 17.51 0.77 -4.96
C ASN A 194 17.37 -0.64 -5.56
N ASP A 195 17.78 -1.70 -4.84
CA ASP A 195 17.64 -3.10 -5.31
C ASP A 195 16.18 -3.51 -5.57
N TYR A 196 15.22 -3.05 -4.76
CA TYR A 196 13.81 -3.33 -4.99
C TYR A 196 13.23 -2.52 -6.14
N PHE A 197 13.60 -1.24 -6.22
CA PHE A 197 13.15 -0.35 -7.27
C PHE A 197 13.66 -0.76 -8.65
N ASP A 198 14.91 -1.17 -8.76
CA ASP A 198 15.47 -1.67 -10.02
C ASP A 198 14.75 -2.93 -10.53
N LYS A 199 14.14 -3.73 -9.64
CA LYS A 199 13.34 -4.92 -10.02
C LYS A 199 11.94 -4.61 -10.55
N VAL A 200 11.49 -3.35 -10.45
CA VAL A 200 10.14 -2.94 -10.88
C VAL A 200 10.17 -1.74 -11.84
N SER A 201 11.35 -1.28 -12.24
CA SER A 201 11.58 -0.11 -13.09
C SER A 201 11.01 -0.25 -14.51
N ASP A 202 10.90 -1.47 -15.03
CA ASP A 202 10.34 -1.78 -16.35
C ASP A 202 8.80 -1.70 -16.42
N GLN A 203 8.14 -1.36 -15.32
CA GLN A 203 6.68 -1.30 -15.23
C GLN A 203 6.24 0.16 -15.18
N ASP A 204 5.62 0.64 -16.27
CA ASP A 204 5.24 2.05 -16.45
C ASP A 204 4.49 2.65 -15.24
N ARG A 205 3.58 1.87 -14.63
CA ARG A 205 2.77 2.29 -13.46
C ARG A 205 3.59 2.64 -12.21
N TYR A 206 4.82 2.15 -12.09
CA TYR A 206 5.71 2.43 -10.95
C TYR A 206 6.83 3.39 -11.33
N LYS A 207 7.31 3.34 -12.58
CA LYS A 207 8.41 4.17 -13.06
C LYS A 207 8.17 5.65 -12.80
N GLU A 208 6.96 6.14 -13.05
CA GLU A 208 6.60 7.53 -12.74
C GLU A 208 6.76 7.79 -11.25
N LYS A 209 6.03 7.05 -10.39
CA LYS A 209 5.97 7.25 -8.94
C LYS A 209 7.30 7.09 -8.22
N MET A 210 8.29 6.43 -8.82
CA MET A 210 9.58 6.12 -8.21
C MET A 210 10.70 7.09 -8.53
N GLY A 211 10.58 7.85 -9.63
CA GLY A 211 11.73 8.56 -10.17
C GLY A 211 12.34 9.58 -9.23
N TYR A 212 11.51 10.26 -8.42
CA TYR A 212 11.98 11.14 -7.34
C TYR A 212 12.84 10.38 -6.32
N PHE A 213 12.34 9.26 -5.81
CA PHE A 213 13.04 8.45 -4.81
C PHE A 213 14.37 7.92 -5.35
N GLN A 214 14.40 7.48 -6.62
CA GLN A 214 15.65 7.01 -7.23
C GLN A 214 16.69 8.14 -7.36
N ALA A 215 16.27 9.36 -7.72
CA ALA A 215 17.17 10.51 -7.78
C ALA A 215 17.71 10.86 -6.38
N ASP A 216 16.83 11.01 -5.38
CA ASP A 216 17.22 11.37 -4.01
C ASP A 216 18.15 10.31 -3.40
N MET A 217 17.82 9.02 -3.51
CA MET A 217 18.69 7.95 -3.01
C MET A 217 20.07 7.95 -3.64
N ASN A 218 20.16 8.15 -4.95
CA ASN A 218 21.47 8.22 -5.61
C ASN A 218 22.26 9.45 -5.14
N PHE A 219 21.58 10.57 -4.86
CA PHE A 219 22.22 11.73 -4.24
C PHE A 219 22.74 11.39 -2.82
N LYS A 220 21.93 10.76 -1.97
CA LYS A 220 22.34 10.34 -0.61
C LYS A 220 23.49 9.33 -0.61
N LEU A 221 23.55 8.46 -1.61
CA LEU A 221 24.64 7.50 -1.81
C LEU A 221 25.91 8.13 -2.42
N GLY A 222 25.89 9.42 -2.77
CA GLY A 222 27.00 10.12 -3.41
C GLY A 222 27.14 9.85 -4.91
N ASN A 223 26.18 9.15 -5.52
CA ASN A 223 26.12 8.89 -6.96
C ASN A 223 25.54 10.11 -7.70
N PHE A 224 26.19 11.26 -7.57
CA PHE A 224 25.66 12.56 -8.01
C PHE A 224 25.30 12.61 -9.49
N GLN A 225 26.13 12.03 -10.38
CA GLN A 225 25.80 12.01 -11.82
C GLN A 225 24.52 11.22 -12.11
N LYS A 226 24.37 10.05 -11.48
CA LYS A 226 23.15 9.23 -11.64
C LYS A 226 21.92 9.95 -11.07
N ALA A 227 22.07 10.67 -9.95
CA ALA A 227 21.01 11.48 -9.38
C ALA A 227 20.56 12.61 -10.33
N ILE A 228 21.52 13.26 -11.01
CA ILE A 228 21.25 14.27 -12.04
C ILE A 228 20.48 13.65 -13.22
N ASP A 229 20.99 12.55 -13.79
CA ASP A 229 20.40 11.93 -14.98
C ASP A 229 18.94 11.49 -14.71
N LEU A 230 18.72 10.85 -13.56
CA LEU A 230 17.39 10.45 -13.10
C LEU A 230 16.51 11.66 -12.83
N GLY A 231 17.01 12.68 -12.13
CA GLY A 231 16.25 13.87 -11.81
C GLY A 231 15.78 14.62 -13.06
N LEU A 232 16.65 14.77 -14.05
CA LEU A 232 16.34 15.42 -15.33
C LEU A 232 15.29 14.64 -16.13
N GLU A 233 15.37 13.30 -16.17
CA GLU A 233 14.33 12.47 -16.81
C GLU A 233 12.96 12.77 -16.19
N GLN A 234 12.90 12.90 -14.86
CA GLN A 234 11.66 13.10 -14.13
C GLN A 234 11.12 14.54 -14.23
N MET A 235 11.99 15.55 -14.27
CA MET A 235 11.57 16.95 -14.39
C MET A 235 10.70 17.21 -15.63
N SER A 236 10.91 16.47 -16.72
CA SER A 236 10.09 16.57 -17.93
C SER A 236 8.64 16.07 -17.77
N LYS A 237 8.37 15.29 -16.72
CA LYS A 237 7.11 14.57 -16.48
C LYS A 237 6.31 15.13 -15.30
N TYR A 238 6.96 15.76 -14.33
CA TYR A 238 6.34 16.30 -13.12
C TYR A 238 5.87 17.76 -13.27
N LYS A 239 5.03 18.22 -12.33
CA LYS A 239 4.61 19.63 -12.17
C LYS A 239 4.58 20.00 -10.69
N GLY A 240 4.79 21.28 -10.36
CA GLY A 240 4.56 21.79 -8.99
C GLY A 240 5.67 21.45 -7.99
N LEU A 241 5.29 21.04 -6.77
CA LEU A 241 6.22 20.85 -5.64
C LEU A 241 7.29 19.77 -5.89
N ASP A 242 6.96 18.74 -6.68
CA ASP A 242 7.90 17.68 -7.03
C ASP A 242 9.06 18.22 -7.90
N ILE A 243 8.82 19.25 -8.72
CA ILE A 243 9.88 19.93 -9.49
C ILE A 243 10.84 20.67 -8.55
N SER A 244 10.33 21.30 -7.49
CA SER A 244 11.15 22.07 -6.54
C SER A 244 12.17 21.15 -5.85
N GLU A 245 11.72 20.02 -5.31
CA GLU A 245 12.62 19.07 -4.64
C GLU A 245 13.58 18.39 -5.64
N LEU A 246 13.11 18.05 -6.85
CA LEU A 246 14.02 17.58 -7.91
C LEU A 246 15.08 18.62 -8.28
N SER A 247 14.71 19.90 -8.37
CA SER A 247 15.65 20.99 -8.65
C SER A 247 16.71 21.09 -7.55
N LYS A 248 16.32 20.88 -6.28
CA LYS A 248 17.27 20.80 -5.18
C LYS A 248 18.24 19.63 -5.35
N ILE A 249 17.74 18.41 -5.55
CA ILE A 249 18.57 17.22 -5.72
C ILE A 249 19.58 17.40 -6.86
N ILE A 250 19.14 17.91 -8.02
CA ILE A 250 19.98 18.12 -9.19
C ILE A 250 21.01 19.23 -8.93
N GLY A 251 20.58 20.36 -8.36
CA GLY A 251 21.44 21.48 -8.03
C GLY A 251 22.52 21.13 -7.01
N GLU A 252 22.15 20.43 -5.93
CA GLU A 252 23.08 19.93 -4.93
C GLU A 252 24.03 18.88 -5.51
N SER A 253 23.56 18.02 -6.42
CA SER A 253 24.41 17.05 -7.11
C SER A 253 25.47 17.75 -7.97
N TYR A 254 25.09 18.75 -8.77
CA TYR A 254 26.04 19.55 -9.54
C TYR A 254 27.02 20.31 -8.64
N PHE A 255 26.55 20.84 -7.52
CA PHE A 255 27.38 21.50 -6.51
C PHE A 255 28.46 20.55 -5.98
N ASN A 256 28.10 19.32 -5.61
CA ASN A 256 29.05 18.30 -5.14
C ASN A 256 30.05 17.89 -6.22
N LEU A 257 29.65 17.93 -7.50
CA LEU A 257 30.53 17.74 -8.65
C LEU A 257 31.35 18.99 -9.03
N LYS A 258 31.25 20.08 -8.26
CA LYS A 258 31.89 21.39 -8.48
C LYS A 258 31.51 22.07 -9.80
N GLN A 259 30.39 21.67 -10.41
CA GLN A 259 29.82 22.30 -11.60
C GLN A 259 28.90 23.44 -11.15
N TYR A 260 29.49 24.50 -10.60
CA TYR A 260 28.74 25.56 -9.91
C TYR A 260 27.84 26.37 -10.85
N ASP A 261 28.22 26.50 -12.11
CA ASP A 261 27.42 27.13 -13.17
C ASP A 261 26.07 26.43 -13.32
N LYS A 262 26.11 25.11 -13.52
CA LYS A 262 24.91 24.29 -13.62
C LYS A 262 24.19 24.19 -12.29
N ALA A 263 24.92 24.11 -11.16
CA ALA A 263 24.30 24.07 -9.85
C ALA A 263 23.37 25.27 -9.63
N ILE A 264 23.81 26.48 -10.01
CA ILE A 264 23.00 27.69 -9.91
C ILE A 264 21.70 27.57 -10.72
N GLU A 265 21.73 27.04 -11.95
CA GLU A 265 20.53 26.88 -12.80
C GLU A 265 19.40 26.12 -12.09
N TYR A 266 19.72 25.14 -11.23
CA TYR A 266 18.72 24.34 -10.53
C TYR A 266 18.48 24.82 -9.08
N LEU A 267 19.51 25.24 -8.35
CA LEU A 267 19.38 25.68 -6.95
C LEU A 267 18.46 26.91 -6.82
N VAL A 268 18.45 27.83 -7.79
CA VAL A 268 17.54 29.00 -7.77
C VAL A 268 16.05 28.63 -7.92
N ASN A 269 15.77 27.43 -8.45
CA ASN A 269 14.41 26.96 -8.70
C ASN A 269 13.79 26.26 -7.48
N TYR A 270 14.60 25.89 -6.49
CA TYR A 270 14.11 25.33 -5.23
C TYR A 270 13.25 26.36 -4.46
N LYS A 271 12.10 25.93 -3.95
CA LYS A 271 11.14 26.80 -3.26
C LYS A 271 11.17 26.66 -1.74
N GLY A 272 12.01 25.79 -1.19
CA GLY A 272 12.04 25.56 0.26
C GLY A 272 10.94 24.62 0.73
N LYS A 273 11.20 23.90 1.82
CA LYS A 273 10.20 23.07 2.48
C LYS A 273 9.14 23.97 3.11
N LYS A 274 7.88 23.83 2.69
CA LYS A 274 6.77 24.73 3.08
C LYS A 274 7.07 26.21 2.77
N GLY A 275 7.79 26.47 1.67
CA GLY A 275 8.14 27.83 1.24
C GLY A 275 9.29 28.48 2.02
N LYS A 276 10.02 27.70 2.84
CA LYS A 276 11.13 28.21 3.66
C LYS A 276 12.42 27.49 3.32
N TRP A 277 13.45 28.28 3.06
CA TRP A 277 14.83 27.83 2.92
C TRP A 277 15.51 27.79 4.30
N ASN A 278 16.47 26.88 4.46
CA ASN A 278 17.35 26.84 5.63
C ASN A 278 18.73 27.44 5.31
N ASN A 279 19.60 27.54 6.34
CA ASN A 279 20.94 28.10 6.19
C ASN A 279 21.80 27.36 5.16
N THR A 280 21.71 26.02 5.09
CA THR A 280 22.42 25.20 4.11
C THR A 280 21.98 25.50 2.68
N ASP A 281 20.67 25.67 2.46
CA ASP A 281 20.11 25.99 1.14
C ASP A 281 20.66 27.34 0.64
N PHE A 282 20.65 28.37 1.51
CA PHE A 282 21.23 29.67 1.18
C PHE A 282 22.75 29.61 1.00
N TYR A 283 23.44 28.83 1.84
CA TYR A 283 24.88 28.71 1.79
C TYR A 283 25.34 28.07 0.49
N GLN A 284 24.73 26.96 0.06
CA GLN A 284 25.12 26.30 -1.19
C GLN A 284 24.91 27.19 -2.40
N LEU A 285 23.77 27.90 -2.51
CA LEU A 285 23.55 28.82 -3.61
C LEU A 285 24.53 30.01 -3.55
N GLY A 286 24.74 30.60 -2.37
CA GLY A 286 25.70 31.69 -2.18
C GLY A 286 27.13 31.29 -2.51
N TYR A 287 27.55 30.09 -2.09
CA TYR A 287 28.85 29.54 -2.38
C TYR A 287 29.04 29.24 -3.86
N ALA A 288 28.01 28.71 -4.54
CA ALA A 288 28.06 28.51 -5.99
C ALA A 288 28.29 29.83 -6.74
N TYR A 289 27.57 30.91 -6.36
CA TYR A 289 27.82 32.25 -6.91
C TYR A 289 29.22 32.76 -6.59
N TYR A 290 29.69 32.58 -5.35
CA TYR A 290 31.05 32.97 -4.95
C TYR A 290 32.13 32.28 -5.78
N GLN A 291 31.99 30.97 -6.05
CA GLN A 291 32.91 30.22 -6.90
C GLN A 291 32.89 30.72 -8.36
N GLN A 292 31.75 31.22 -8.83
CA GLN A 292 31.61 31.89 -10.12
C GLN A 292 32.04 33.36 -10.12
N LYS A 293 32.55 33.86 -8.97
CA LYS A 293 32.93 35.27 -8.75
C LYS A 293 31.80 36.28 -8.91
N ASP A 294 30.55 35.81 -8.85
CA ASP A 294 29.37 36.65 -8.79
C ASP A 294 29.14 37.07 -7.33
N TYR A 295 30.00 37.98 -6.87
CA TYR A 295 30.07 38.37 -5.47
C TYR A 295 28.81 39.10 -5.01
N GLU A 296 28.15 39.86 -5.88
CA GLU A 296 26.89 40.53 -5.59
C GLU A 296 25.78 39.53 -5.26
N ASN A 297 25.57 38.51 -6.09
CA ASN A 297 24.56 37.49 -5.81
C ASN A 297 24.94 36.58 -4.64
N ALA A 298 26.23 36.29 -4.46
CA ALA A 298 26.73 35.57 -3.29
C ALA A 298 26.38 36.31 -1.98
N ILE A 299 26.65 37.62 -1.91
CA ILE A 299 26.30 38.48 -0.78
C ILE A 299 24.78 38.43 -0.50
N LEU A 300 23.94 38.48 -1.54
CA LEU A 300 22.49 38.42 -1.38
C LEU A 300 22.00 37.12 -0.72
N GLN A 301 22.65 35.99 -1.00
CA GLN A 301 22.26 34.72 -0.35
C GLN A 301 22.88 34.58 1.04
N PHE A 302 24.17 34.90 1.21
CA PHE A 302 24.83 34.79 2.50
C PHE A 302 24.21 35.70 3.57
N ASN A 303 23.73 36.91 3.21
CA ASN A 303 23.03 37.79 4.15
C ASN A 303 21.68 37.22 4.63
N LYS A 304 21.12 36.20 3.97
CA LYS A 304 19.89 35.52 4.44
C LYS A 304 20.17 34.47 5.50
N ILE A 305 21.44 34.13 5.71
CA ILE A 305 21.88 33.22 6.77
C ILE A 305 21.95 34.06 8.04
N ILE A 306 20.96 33.89 8.90
CA ILE A 306 20.85 34.60 10.17
C ILE A 306 21.24 33.68 11.33
N ASP A 307 21.83 34.26 12.38
CA ASP A 307 21.91 33.70 13.74
C ASP A 307 22.18 32.20 13.84
N GLY A 308 23.20 31.72 13.13
CA GLY A 308 23.71 30.35 13.29
C GLY A 308 25.05 30.37 14.02
N ASN A 309 25.12 29.67 15.16
CA ASN A 309 26.41 29.29 15.79
C ASN A 309 26.90 27.93 15.26
N ASP A 310 26.38 27.50 14.11
CA ASP A 310 26.78 26.26 13.47
C ASP A 310 27.89 26.51 12.43
N ALA A 311 28.55 25.42 12.01
CA ALA A 311 29.66 25.49 11.07
C ALA A 311 29.25 26.06 9.69
N VAL A 312 27.98 25.91 9.29
CA VAL A 312 27.50 26.43 8.01
C VAL A 312 27.44 27.95 8.07
N ALA A 313 26.91 28.51 9.15
CA ALA A 313 26.85 29.95 9.35
C ALA A 313 28.25 30.58 9.50
N GLN A 314 29.17 29.96 10.23
CA GLN A 314 30.56 30.44 10.33
C GLN A 314 31.24 30.49 8.95
N ASN A 315 31.14 29.40 8.17
CA ASN A 315 31.67 29.37 6.80
C ASN A 315 30.99 30.40 5.89
N ALA A 316 29.68 30.61 6.06
CA ALA A 316 28.94 31.63 5.33
C ALA A 316 29.47 33.03 5.61
N TYR A 317 29.69 33.38 6.89
CA TYR A 317 30.23 34.67 7.27
C TYR A 317 31.65 34.88 6.76
N TYR A 318 32.48 33.83 6.76
CA TYR A 318 33.81 33.88 6.16
C TYR A 318 33.74 34.24 4.67
N HIS A 319 32.95 33.50 3.88
CA HIS A 319 32.83 33.78 2.45
C HIS A 319 32.10 35.10 2.16
N LEU A 320 31.14 35.50 3.00
CA LEU A 320 30.51 36.81 2.93
C LEU A 320 31.53 37.93 3.10
N ALA A 321 32.47 37.78 4.05
CA ALA A 321 33.53 38.75 4.26
C ALA A 321 34.46 38.85 3.04
N GLU A 322 34.82 37.72 2.43
CA GLU A 322 35.59 37.69 1.17
C GLU A 322 34.84 38.36 0.02
N CYS A 323 33.53 38.12 -0.13
CA CYS A 323 32.71 38.80 -1.13
C CYS A 323 32.68 40.31 -0.89
N TYR A 324 32.59 40.75 0.37
CA TYR A 324 32.65 42.17 0.71
C TYR A 324 34.01 42.79 0.40
N LEU A 325 35.12 42.07 0.59
CA LEU A 325 36.44 42.55 0.17
C LEU A 325 36.52 42.72 -1.36
N ASN A 326 36.03 41.75 -2.12
CA ASN A 326 36.04 41.80 -3.58
C ASN A 326 35.08 42.85 -4.17
N THR A 327 34.17 43.41 -3.36
CA THR A 327 33.23 44.48 -3.75
C THR A 327 33.50 45.80 -3.02
N ASP A 328 34.72 45.98 -2.48
CA ASP A 328 35.22 47.18 -1.79
C ASP A 328 34.44 47.62 -0.53
N LYS A 329 33.65 46.71 0.05
CA LYS A 329 32.82 46.91 1.25
C LYS A 329 33.59 46.57 2.53
N LYS A 330 34.73 47.23 2.75
CA LYS A 330 35.72 46.90 3.81
C LYS A 330 35.13 46.89 5.23
N ASN A 331 34.23 47.82 5.54
CA ASN A 331 33.59 47.88 6.85
C ASN A 331 32.68 46.67 7.09
N GLN A 332 31.88 46.28 6.09
CA GLN A 332 31.05 45.08 6.18
C GLN A 332 31.90 43.80 6.25
N ALA A 333 33.01 43.74 5.50
CA ALA A 333 33.94 42.61 5.57
C ALA A 333 34.51 42.41 6.98
N LEU A 334 34.95 43.49 7.64
CA LEU A 334 35.47 43.43 9.01
C LEU A 334 34.43 42.89 10.00
N THR A 335 33.18 43.33 9.89
CA THR A 335 32.08 42.84 10.73
C THR A 335 31.84 41.35 10.46
N ALA A 336 31.76 40.94 9.20
CA ALA A 336 31.51 39.54 8.84
C ALA A 336 32.64 38.60 9.33
N PHE A 337 33.92 38.98 9.20
CA PHE A 337 35.03 38.18 9.76
C PHE A 337 34.96 38.04 11.28
N LYS A 338 34.57 39.11 12.00
CA LYS A 338 34.39 39.04 13.45
C LYS A 338 33.27 38.07 13.84
N THR A 339 32.20 38.01 13.05
CA THR A 339 31.09 37.09 13.28
C THR A 339 31.43 35.64 12.90
N ALA A 340 32.35 35.44 11.95
CA ALA A 340 32.83 34.11 11.55
C ALA A 340 33.77 33.43 12.57
N SER A 341 34.31 34.19 13.54
CA SER A 341 35.38 33.76 14.46
C SER A 341 34.88 33.11 15.74
#